data_AF-A0A946I460-F1
#
_entry.id   AF-A0A946I460-F1
#
_cell.length_a   1.000
_cell.length_b   1.000
_cell.length_c   1.000
_cell.angle_alpha   90.00
_cell.angle_beta   90.00
_cell.angle_gamma   90.00
#
_symmetry.space_group_name_H-M   'P 1'
#
loop_
_entity.id
_entity.type
_entity.pdbx_description
1 polymer ?
#
loop_
_entity_poly.entity_id
_entity_poly.type
_entity_poly.pdbx_seq_one_letter_code
_entity_poly.pdbx_strand_id
1 'polypeptide(L)'
;MTYDLVVRNGMVVDGSGMPRYRADVGVKDGKIAHIGRIANGAGESIDAEGHVVSPGFVDGHTHMDSQIFWDPLGSCSSYHGVTSVVMGNCGFTLAPCRQAEADLVFRNLERAEDISRDAMLAGIDWNWETFPEYLDVLDG
;
A
#
# COMPACT_ATOMS: atom_id res chain seq x y z
N MET A 1 9.85 -28.29 -6.77
CA MET A 1 10.20 -26.87 -6.61
C MET A 1 9.78 -26.44 -5.22
N THR A 2 10.67 -25.78 -4.48
CA THR A 2 10.38 -25.25 -3.14
C THR A 2 9.83 -23.84 -3.29
N TYR A 3 8.69 -23.54 -2.66
CA TYR A 3 8.10 -22.21 -2.63
C TYR A 3 8.84 -21.32 -1.62
N ASP A 4 8.76 -20.00 -1.76
CA ASP A 4 9.30 -19.09 -0.76
C ASP A 4 8.34 -18.98 0.43
N LEU A 5 7.05 -18.81 0.13
CA LEU A 5 5.95 -18.79 1.10
C LEU A 5 4.82 -19.72 0.63
N VAL A 6 4.20 -20.43 1.56
CA VAL A 6 2.91 -21.09 1.34
C VAL A 6 1.91 -20.67 2.43
N VAL A 7 0.77 -20.12 2.02
CA VAL A 7 -0.40 -19.92 2.89
C VAL A 7 -1.28 -21.15 2.76
N ARG A 8 -1.45 -21.90 3.86
CA ARG A 8 -2.09 -23.22 3.87
C ARG A 8 -3.53 -23.16 4.35
N ASN A 9 -4.35 -24.10 3.89
CA ASN A 9 -5.70 -24.38 4.41
C ASN A 9 -6.68 -23.20 4.33
N GLY A 10 -6.40 -22.20 3.49
CA GLY A 10 -7.19 -20.98 3.40
C GLY A 10 -8.54 -21.18 2.70
N MET A 11 -9.52 -20.36 3.06
CA MET A 11 -10.68 -20.10 2.21
C MET A 11 -10.34 -18.99 1.21
N VAL A 12 -9.97 -19.38 -0.02
CA VAL A 12 -9.59 -18.44 -1.07
C VAL A 12 -10.80 -17.69 -1.61
N VAL A 13 -10.69 -16.37 -1.65
CA VAL A 13 -11.57 -15.44 -2.35
C VAL A 13 -10.70 -14.66 -3.33
N ASP A 14 -10.67 -15.09 -4.60
CA ASP A 14 -9.66 -14.62 -5.58
C ASP A 14 -9.97 -13.27 -6.24
N GLY A 15 -11.07 -12.61 -5.85
CA GLY A 15 -11.47 -11.31 -6.38
C GLY A 15 -12.22 -11.36 -7.73
N SER A 16 -12.40 -12.54 -8.33
CA SER A 16 -13.15 -12.69 -9.60
C SER A 16 -14.68 -12.53 -9.46
N GLY A 17 -15.18 -12.51 -8.23
CA GLY A 17 -16.62 -12.57 -7.92
C GLY A 17 -17.19 -13.99 -7.89
N MET A 18 -16.38 -15.01 -8.19
CA MET A 18 -16.79 -16.42 -8.08
C MET A 18 -16.89 -16.88 -6.62
N PRO A 19 -17.61 -18.00 -6.33
CA PRO A 19 -17.71 -18.54 -4.99
C PRO A 19 -16.33 -18.90 -4.39
N ARG A 20 -16.18 -18.66 -3.08
CA ARG A 20 -14.98 -19.04 -2.32
C ARG A 20 -14.71 -20.55 -2.33
N TYR A 21 -13.45 -20.96 -2.27
CA TYR A 21 -13.03 -22.36 -2.27
C TYR A 21 -11.85 -22.61 -1.33
N ARG A 22 -11.64 -23.87 -0.89
CA ARG A 22 -10.48 -24.25 -0.07
C ARG A 22 -9.26 -24.50 -0.96
N ALA A 23 -8.14 -23.86 -0.66
CA ALA A 23 -6.87 -24.08 -1.34
C ALA A 23 -5.68 -23.55 -0.52
N ASP A 24 -4.48 -24.03 -0.85
CA ASP A 24 -3.23 -23.38 -0.46
C ASP A 24 -2.83 -22.37 -1.54
N VAL A 25 -2.07 -21.33 -1.16
CA VAL A 25 -1.49 -20.35 -2.08
C VAL A 25 0.02 -20.37 -1.94
N GLY A 26 0.71 -20.73 -3.03
CA GLY A 26 2.17 -20.79 -3.10
C GLY A 26 2.74 -19.57 -3.80
N VAL A 27 3.72 -18.92 -3.17
CA VAL A 27 4.44 -17.76 -3.68
C VAL A 27 5.88 -18.15 -4.01
N LYS A 28 6.36 -17.71 -5.17
CA LYS A 28 7.73 -17.86 -5.62
C LYS A 28 8.20 -16.59 -6.32
N ASP A 29 9.36 -16.07 -5.93
CA ASP A 29 10.00 -14.88 -6.49
C ASP A 29 9.04 -13.68 -6.56
N GLY A 30 8.31 -13.44 -5.46
CA GLY A 30 7.36 -12.34 -5.31
C GLY A 30 6.03 -12.50 -6.08
N LYS A 31 5.78 -13.67 -6.70
CA LYS A 31 4.58 -13.93 -7.50
C LYS A 31 3.81 -15.13 -6.98
N ILE A 32 2.48 -15.09 -7.16
CA ILE A 32 1.64 -16.28 -6.95
C ILE A 32 2.01 -17.31 -8.03
N ALA A 33 2.60 -18.42 -7.62
CA ALA A 33 3.08 -19.47 -8.51
C ALA A 33 2.08 -20.63 -8.64
N HIS A 34 1.26 -20.87 -7.60
CA HIS A 34 0.24 -21.89 -7.61
C HIS A 34 -0.89 -21.58 -6.61
N ILE A 35 -2.13 -21.92 -6.98
CA ILE A 35 -3.28 -21.95 -6.08
C ILE A 35 -3.90 -23.34 -6.20
N GLY A 36 -4.00 -24.05 -5.09
CA GLY A 36 -4.44 -25.44 -5.06
C GLY A 36 -3.81 -26.21 -3.91
N ARG A 37 -3.80 -27.55 -3.98
CA ARG A 37 -3.18 -28.36 -2.93
C ARG A 37 -1.67 -28.38 -3.12
N ILE A 38 -0.90 -27.98 -2.10
CA ILE A 38 0.56 -27.91 -2.17
C ILE A 38 1.20 -28.92 -1.21
N ALA A 39 1.76 -29.99 -1.77
CA ALA A 39 2.53 -31.00 -1.03
C ALA A 39 4.02 -30.64 -0.85
N ASN A 40 4.53 -29.70 -1.65
CA ASN A 40 5.94 -29.31 -1.63
C ASN A 40 6.27 -28.48 -0.37
N GLY A 41 7.55 -28.48 0.00
CA GLY A 41 8.08 -27.61 1.04
C GLY A 41 8.09 -26.13 0.65
N ALA A 42 8.18 -25.27 1.65
CA ALA A 42 8.28 -23.82 1.52
C ALA A 42 9.34 -23.26 2.48
N GLY A 43 9.96 -22.13 2.15
CA GLY A 43 10.85 -21.41 3.06
C GLY A 43 10.11 -20.92 4.31
N GLU A 44 8.88 -20.46 4.11
CA GLU A 44 7.94 -20.06 5.14
C GLU A 44 6.55 -20.71 4.91
N SER A 45 5.83 -21.01 5.99
CA SER A 45 4.46 -21.49 5.92
C SER A 45 3.58 -20.81 6.96
N ILE A 46 2.42 -20.33 6.50
CA ILE A 46 1.38 -19.72 7.32
C ILE A 46 0.16 -20.64 7.29
N ASP A 47 -0.39 -20.99 8.45
CA ASP A 47 -1.66 -21.73 8.52
C ASP A 47 -2.84 -20.75 8.58
N ALA A 48 -3.69 -20.79 7.56
CA ALA A 48 -4.86 -19.93 7.40
C ALA A 48 -6.18 -20.71 7.58
N GLU A 49 -6.16 -21.86 8.26
CA GLU A 49 -7.38 -22.57 8.63
C GLU A 49 -8.34 -21.65 9.39
N GLY A 50 -9.61 -21.63 8.99
CA GLY A 50 -10.62 -20.71 9.54
C GLY A 50 -10.51 -19.26 9.06
N HIS A 51 -9.52 -18.92 8.25
CA HIS A 51 -9.31 -17.58 7.70
C HIS A 51 -9.54 -17.51 6.18
N VAL A 52 -9.73 -16.28 5.69
CA VAL A 52 -9.84 -15.98 4.25
C VAL A 52 -8.47 -15.60 3.72
N VAL A 53 -8.16 -16.08 2.51
CA VAL A 53 -7.02 -15.62 1.72
C VAL A 53 -7.56 -14.89 0.51
N SER A 54 -7.29 -13.59 0.40
CA SER A 54 -7.73 -12.74 -0.71
C SER A 54 -6.56 -12.01 -1.34
N PRO A 55 -6.72 -11.41 -2.54
CA PRO A 55 -5.86 -10.33 -2.96
C PRO A 55 -5.78 -9.26 -1.87
N GLY A 56 -4.62 -8.61 -1.76
CA GLY A 56 -4.50 -7.40 -0.96
C GLY A 56 -5.42 -6.31 -1.51
N PHE A 57 -5.95 -5.47 -0.64
CA PHE A 57 -6.90 -4.45 -1.04
C PHE A 57 -6.19 -3.32 -1.79
N VAL A 58 -6.91 -2.73 -2.75
CA VAL A 58 -6.48 -1.56 -3.50
C VAL A 58 -7.30 -0.38 -3.01
N ASP A 59 -6.64 0.58 -2.38
CA ASP A 59 -7.25 1.83 -1.97
C ASP A 59 -7.20 2.81 -3.15
N GLY A 60 -8.35 3.02 -3.79
CA GLY A 60 -8.47 3.91 -4.94
C GLY A 60 -8.56 5.39 -4.58
N HIS A 61 -8.61 5.75 -3.28
CA HIS A 61 -8.82 7.12 -2.87
C HIS A 61 -8.19 7.42 -1.52
N THR A 62 -6.96 7.93 -1.57
CA THR A 62 -6.19 8.29 -0.38
C THR A 62 -5.44 9.61 -0.57
N HIS A 63 -5.06 10.18 0.57
CA HIS A 63 -4.20 11.34 0.72
C HIS A 63 -2.89 10.98 1.42
N MET A 64 -2.41 9.75 1.20
CA MET A 64 -1.11 9.27 1.68
C MET A 64 0.08 10.09 1.15
N ASP A 65 -0.12 10.98 0.17
CA ASP A 65 0.88 11.92 -0.35
C ASP A 65 1.69 12.60 0.77
N SER A 66 1.03 13.04 1.84
CA SER A 66 1.71 13.62 3.00
C SER A 66 2.13 12.57 4.03
N GLN A 67 1.29 11.56 4.28
CA GLN A 67 1.49 10.64 5.39
C GLN A 67 2.75 9.78 5.29
N ILE A 68 3.14 9.41 4.06
CA ILE A 68 4.33 8.56 3.82
C ILE A 68 5.63 9.17 4.34
N PHE A 69 5.68 10.50 4.53
CA PHE A 69 6.88 11.18 5.01
C PHE A 69 7.18 10.94 6.50
N TRP A 70 6.17 10.66 7.33
CA TRP A 70 6.38 10.32 8.75
C TRP A 70 6.02 8.88 9.10
N ASP A 71 5.25 8.19 8.26
CA ASP A 71 5.00 6.75 8.34
C ASP A 71 5.25 6.06 6.99
N PRO A 72 6.51 5.77 6.65
CA PRO A 72 6.87 5.14 5.36
C PRO A 72 6.30 3.73 5.18
N LEU A 73 5.87 3.08 6.26
CA LEU A 73 5.23 1.75 6.19
C LEU A 73 3.75 1.85 5.83
N GLY A 74 3.16 3.06 5.83
CA GLY A 74 1.73 3.27 5.58
C GLY A 74 0.87 2.48 6.55
N SER A 75 1.27 2.40 7.82
CA SER A 75 0.69 1.50 8.83
C SER A 75 -0.80 1.74 9.07
N CYS A 76 -1.30 2.96 8.86
CA CYS A 76 -2.73 3.28 8.92
C CYS A 76 -3.56 2.53 7.86
N SER A 77 -2.93 2.08 6.78
CA SER A 77 -3.56 1.44 5.63
C SER A 77 -3.18 -0.04 5.56
N SER A 78 -1.89 -0.36 5.67
CA SER A 78 -1.39 -1.73 5.53
C SER A 78 -1.92 -2.68 6.62
N TYR A 79 -2.14 -2.20 7.86
CA TYR A 79 -2.77 -3.00 8.92
C TYR A 79 -4.23 -3.37 8.65
N HIS A 80 -4.89 -2.68 7.71
CA HIS A 80 -6.24 -2.98 7.26
C HIS A 80 -6.26 -3.86 5.99
N GLY A 81 -5.12 -4.39 5.57
CA GLY A 81 -5.01 -5.30 4.42
C GLY A 81 -4.83 -4.59 3.07
N VAL A 82 -4.62 -3.28 3.06
CA VAL A 82 -4.29 -2.52 1.84
C VAL A 82 -2.85 -2.80 1.43
N THR A 83 -2.66 -3.09 0.15
CA THR A 83 -1.34 -3.40 -0.43
C THR A 83 -0.96 -2.50 -1.60
N SER A 84 -1.91 -1.69 -2.08
CA SER A 84 -1.69 -0.74 -3.16
C SER A 84 -2.63 0.45 -2.98
N VAL A 85 -2.14 1.64 -3.31
CA VAL A 85 -2.87 2.88 -3.14
C VAL A 85 -2.77 3.75 -4.39
N VAL A 86 -3.79 4.56 -4.64
CA VAL A 86 -3.76 5.65 -5.63
C VAL A 86 -3.74 6.98 -4.88
N MET A 87 -2.64 7.71 -5.02
CA MET A 87 -2.41 9.03 -4.39
C MET A 87 -2.77 10.19 -5.34
N GLY A 88 -2.83 11.40 -4.79
CA GLY A 88 -3.08 12.61 -5.57
C GLY A 88 -4.55 12.86 -5.92
N ASN A 89 -5.44 12.57 -4.97
CA ASN A 89 -6.89 12.72 -5.15
C ASN A 89 -7.39 14.15 -4.88
N CYS A 90 -8.68 14.37 -5.14
CA CYS A 90 -9.42 15.61 -4.82
C CYS A 90 -8.88 16.92 -5.43
N GLY A 91 -7.89 16.85 -6.32
CA GLY A 91 -7.26 18.03 -6.92
C GLY A 91 -6.20 18.69 -6.03
N PHE A 92 -5.79 18.04 -4.94
CA PHE A 92 -4.73 18.52 -4.05
C PHE A 92 -3.63 17.47 -3.95
N THR A 93 -2.43 17.83 -4.42
CA THR A 93 -1.25 16.96 -4.42
C THR A 93 -0.06 17.75 -3.89
N LEU A 94 0.96 17.05 -3.41
CA LEU A 94 2.21 17.70 -3.00
C LEU A 94 3.10 18.09 -4.18
N ALA A 95 2.91 17.47 -5.34
CA ALA A 95 3.71 17.76 -6.53
C ALA A 95 2.84 17.77 -7.80
N PRO A 96 3.21 18.56 -8.83
CA PRO A 96 4.31 19.55 -8.82
C PRO A 96 3.89 20.86 -8.13
N CYS A 97 4.80 21.49 -7.39
CA CYS A 97 4.55 22.81 -6.81
C CYS A 97 5.88 23.53 -6.48
N ARG A 98 5.95 24.83 -6.79
CA ARG A 98 7.14 25.65 -6.50
C ARG A 98 7.34 25.75 -5.01
N GLN A 99 8.59 25.75 -4.55
CA GLN A 99 8.89 25.79 -3.11
C GLN A 99 8.29 27.04 -2.43
N ALA A 100 8.27 28.18 -3.13
CA ALA A 100 7.67 29.42 -2.64
C ALA A 100 6.14 29.32 -2.38
N GLU A 101 5.46 28.34 -2.98
CA GLU A 101 4.01 28.13 -2.88
C GLU A 101 3.64 26.92 -2.00
N ALA A 102 4.62 26.20 -1.43
CA ALA A 102 4.42 24.99 -0.64
C ALA A 102 3.46 25.19 0.55
N ASP A 103 3.51 26.35 1.21
CA ASP A 103 2.62 26.67 2.32
C ASP A 103 1.14 26.68 1.93
N LEU A 104 0.82 27.10 0.69
CA LEU A 104 -0.56 27.05 0.20
C LEU A 104 -1.05 25.61 0.05
N VAL A 105 -0.17 24.69 -0.38
CA VAL A 105 -0.49 23.26 -0.48
C VAL A 105 -0.73 22.67 0.91
N PHE A 106 0.12 22.98 1.89
CA PHE A 106 -0.10 22.53 3.27
C PHE A 106 -1.41 23.05 3.86
N ARG A 107 -1.74 24.32 3.64
CA ARG A 107 -3.01 24.89 4.10
C ARG A 107 -4.23 24.27 3.42
N ASN A 108 -4.10 23.84 2.16
CA ASN A 108 -5.18 23.13 1.46
C ASN A 108 -5.40 21.74 2.07
N LEU A 109 -4.34 20.97 2.30
CA LEU A 109 -4.43 19.65 2.94
C LEU A 109 -4.93 19.75 4.39
N GLU A 110 -4.50 20.75 5.14
CA GLU A 110 -5.02 21.03 6.48
C GLU A 110 -6.53 21.29 6.45
N ARG A 111 -7.01 22.06 5.47
CA ARG A 111 -8.42 22.41 5.37
C ARG A 111 -9.30 21.25 4.88
N ALA A 112 -8.79 20.47 3.92
CA ALA A 112 -9.54 19.43 3.22
C ALA A 112 -9.50 18.08 3.95
N GLU A 113 -8.32 17.69 4.42
CA GLU A 113 -8.05 16.35 4.96
C GLU A 113 -7.80 16.37 6.48
N ASP A 114 -7.93 17.53 7.14
CA ASP A 114 -7.71 17.73 8.58
C ASP A 114 -6.30 17.32 9.05
N ILE A 115 -5.32 17.41 8.15
CA ILE A 115 -3.92 17.10 8.44
C ILE A 115 -3.24 18.34 9.03
N SER A 116 -2.70 18.22 10.24
CA SER A 116 -2.02 19.36 10.90
C SER A 116 -0.91 19.95 10.04
N ARG A 117 -0.98 21.25 9.77
CA ARG A 117 0.08 21.98 9.05
C ARG A 117 1.43 21.90 9.76
N ASP A 118 1.45 21.98 11.09
CA ASP A 118 2.69 21.89 11.87
C ASP A 118 3.32 20.50 11.75
N ALA A 119 2.50 19.44 11.69
CA ALA A 119 3.01 18.09 11.43
C ALA A 119 3.59 17.95 10.02
N MET A 120 2.92 18.51 9.00
CA MET A 120 3.45 18.54 7.64
C MET A 120 4.78 19.30 7.53
N LEU A 121 4.90 20.47 8.14
CA LEU A 121 6.15 21.24 8.16
C LEU A 121 7.30 20.51 8.89
N ALA A 122 6.98 19.70 9.88
CA ALA A 122 7.99 18.94 10.64
C ALA A 122 8.41 17.64 9.92
N GLY A 123 7.47 16.99 9.22
CA GLY A 123 7.70 15.70 8.58
C GLY A 123 8.14 15.77 7.12
N ILE A 124 7.81 16.86 6.41
CA ILE A 124 8.03 16.99 4.98
C ILE A 124 9.19 17.94 4.71
N ASP A 125 10.30 17.41 4.23
CA ASP A 125 11.41 18.21 3.70
C ASP A 125 11.18 18.51 2.22
N TRP A 126 10.66 19.71 1.95
CA TRP A 126 10.21 20.09 0.61
C TRP A 126 11.39 20.41 -0.32
N ASN A 127 11.79 19.42 -1.12
CA ASN A 127 12.99 19.48 -1.97
C ASN A 127 12.71 19.21 -3.46
N TRP A 128 11.46 19.37 -3.90
CA TRP A 128 11.03 19.16 -5.29
C TRP A 128 10.24 20.38 -5.81
N GLU A 129 10.24 20.56 -7.14
CA GLU A 129 9.26 21.42 -7.81
C GLU A 129 8.49 20.68 -8.93
N THR A 130 9.04 19.57 -9.41
CA THR A 130 8.45 18.72 -10.44
C THR A 130 7.98 17.38 -9.88
N PHE A 131 7.11 16.69 -10.62
CA PHE A 131 6.63 15.37 -10.21
C PHE A 131 7.74 14.29 -10.21
N PRO A 132 8.68 14.25 -11.18
CA PRO A 132 9.82 13.34 -11.10
C PRO A 132 10.69 13.55 -9.86
N GLU A 133 11.03 14.80 -9.52
CA GLU A 133 11.81 15.11 -8.30
C GLU A 133 11.08 14.66 -7.03
N TYR A 134 9.75 14.77 -6.99
CA TYR A 134 8.95 14.24 -5.90
C TYR A 134 9.06 12.71 -5.79
N LEU A 135 9.01 11.98 -6.91
CA LEU A 135 9.20 10.53 -6.90
C LEU A 135 10.61 10.14 -6.46
N ASP A 136 11.65 10.86 -6.89
CA ASP A 136 13.03 10.62 -6.46
C ASP A 136 13.18 10.74 -4.93
N VAL A 137 12.44 11.67 -4.30
CA VAL A 137 12.41 11.83 -2.84
C VAL A 137 11.75 10.63 -2.14
N LEU A 138 10.76 9.99 -2.77
CA LEU A 138 10.08 8.83 -2.20
C LEU A 138 10.87 7.52 -2.37
N ASP A 139 11.61 7.39 -3.48
CA ASP A 139 12.31 6.16 -3.82
C ASP A 139 13.61 5.93 -3.04
N GLY A 140 14.27 7.01 -2.57
CA GLY A 140 15.46 6.96 -1.69
C GLY A 140 16.77 6.57 -2.37
#